data_AF-A0A1M7ZX18-F1
#
_entry.id   AF-A0A1M7ZX18-F1
#
_cell.length_a   1.000
_cell.length_b   1.000
_cell.length_c   1.000
_cell.angle_alpha   90.00
_cell.angle_beta   90.00
_cell.angle_gamma   90.00
#
_symmetry.space_group_name_H-M   'P 1'
#
loop_
_entity.id
_entity.type
_entity.pdbx_description
1 polymer ?
#
loop_
_entity_poly.entity_id
_entity_poly.type
_entity_poly.pdbx_seq_one_letter_code
_entity_poly.pdbx_strand_id
1 'polypeptide(L)'
;MLFENWKENLEPLIDKYKGRKHPLDYKKTYQLLIMVILSAQDSDANINNITIPFFEKYPNLESISNSSIEEIAPYLTKVKNYPTKTTWIYELAKLLKTDNNIPTNLKELINFKGIGRKSANVILRETNQKAEGIIVDLHVIRVAPRIGLTPKYEDGNKIEKLLMQQLPYEIWSEIGMAFSFLGREICRPTNPKCDYCPINIHCNYFKNSNQ
;
A
#
# COMPACT_ATOMS: atom_id res chain seq x y z
N MET A 1 -21.67 -4.12 25.49
CA MET A 1 -20.27 -4.15 25.02
C MET A 1 -19.81 -2.72 25.02
N LEU A 2 -18.85 -2.37 25.89
CA LEU A 2 -18.22 -1.05 25.83
C LEU A 2 -17.55 -0.99 24.45
N PHE A 3 -18.01 -0.09 23.57
CA PHE A 3 -17.31 0.16 22.32
C PHE A 3 -15.94 0.70 22.72
N GLU A 4 -14.90 -0.13 22.61
CA GLU A 4 -13.54 0.35 22.80
C GLU A 4 -13.33 1.53 21.84
N ASN A 5 -12.86 2.65 22.38
CA ASN A 5 -12.58 3.81 21.55
C ASN A 5 -11.29 3.57 20.76
N TRP A 6 -11.40 2.82 19.66
CA TRP A 6 -10.25 2.45 18.83
C TRP A 6 -9.52 3.66 18.27
N LYS A 7 -10.19 4.81 18.11
CA LYS A 7 -9.52 6.05 17.70
C LYS A 7 -8.47 6.47 18.72
N GLU A 8 -8.86 6.58 19.98
CA GLU A 8 -7.96 6.95 21.08
C GLU A 8 -6.91 5.87 21.31
N ASN A 9 -7.30 4.59 21.31
CA ASN A 9 -6.37 3.48 21.54
C ASN A 9 -5.29 3.35 20.44
N LEU A 10 -5.57 3.80 19.22
CA LEU A 10 -4.65 3.74 18.08
C LEU A 10 -3.92 5.06 17.83
N GLU A 11 -4.28 6.15 18.50
CA GLU A 11 -3.68 7.47 18.33
C GLU A 11 -2.15 7.46 18.51
N PRO A 12 -1.56 6.83 19.55
CA PRO A 12 -0.10 6.78 19.69
C PRO A 12 0.60 6.09 18.52
N LEU A 13 -0.07 5.14 17.87
CA LEU A 13 0.45 4.47 16.69
C LEU A 13 0.34 5.36 15.44
N ILE A 14 -0.80 6.03 15.26
CA ILE A 14 -1.03 6.95 14.15
C ILE A 14 -0.03 8.10 14.24
N ASP A 15 0.13 8.74 15.40
CA ASP A 15 1.06 9.86 15.59
C ASP A 15 2.51 9.49 15.26
N LYS A 16 2.91 8.25 15.56
CA LYS A 16 4.25 7.76 15.22
C LYS A 16 4.51 7.68 13.71
N TYR A 17 3.49 7.43 12.89
CA TYR A 17 3.66 7.12 11.46
C TYR A 17 2.89 8.03 10.49
N LYS A 18 2.03 8.92 11.00
CA LYS A 18 1.22 9.83 10.19
C LYS A 18 2.12 10.68 9.29
N GLY A 19 1.71 10.81 8.02
CA GLY A 19 2.48 11.57 7.02
C GLY A 19 3.75 10.87 6.54
N ARG A 20 4.11 9.69 7.07
CA ARG A 20 5.22 8.91 6.52
C ARG A 20 4.82 8.39 5.12
N LYS A 21 5.63 8.73 4.13
CA LYS A 21 5.47 8.31 2.73
C LYS A 21 5.55 6.79 2.57
N HIS A 22 4.83 6.22 1.61
CA HIS A 22 5.01 4.82 1.23
C HIS A 22 6.47 4.53 0.85
N PRO A 23 7.04 3.34 1.13
CA PRO A 23 8.43 3.00 0.80
C PRO A 23 8.84 3.02 -0.68
N LEU A 24 7.90 3.28 -1.61
CA LEU A 24 8.21 3.38 -3.04
C LEU A 24 8.72 4.78 -3.34
N ASP A 25 9.85 4.89 -4.03
CA ASP A 25 10.53 6.16 -4.26
C ASP A 25 10.09 6.85 -5.56
N TYR A 26 8.84 7.32 -5.58
CA TYR A 26 8.27 8.07 -6.70
C TYR A 26 8.40 9.58 -6.50
N LYS A 27 8.51 10.35 -7.59
CA LYS A 27 8.52 11.83 -7.61
C LYS A 27 7.28 12.44 -8.23
N LYS A 28 6.56 11.70 -9.08
CA LYS A 28 5.31 12.12 -9.72
C LYS A 28 4.24 11.01 -9.62
N THR A 29 2.98 11.37 -9.80
CA THR A 29 1.85 10.44 -9.64
C THR A 29 1.92 9.28 -10.64
N TYR A 30 2.31 9.51 -11.89
CA TYR A 30 2.47 8.40 -12.84
C TYR A 30 3.55 7.39 -12.42
N GLN A 31 4.61 7.86 -11.76
CA GLN A 31 5.67 6.98 -11.26
C GLN A 31 5.12 6.10 -10.15
N LEU A 32 4.37 6.65 -9.20
CA LEU A 32 3.68 5.88 -8.16
C LEU A 32 2.80 4.80 -8.77
N LEU A 33 1.98 5.15 -9.76
CA LEU A 33 1.06 4.24 -10.43
C LEU A 33 1.79 3.04 -11.06
N ILE A 34 2.87 3.32 -11.80
CA ILE A 34 3.71 2.29 -12.42
C ILE A 34 4.44 1.45 -11.36
N MET A 35 5.04 2.08 -10.35
CA MET A 35 5.77 1.37 -9.28
C MET A 35 4.85 0.45 -8.47
N VAL A 36 3.58 0.83 -8.27
CA VAL A 36 2.57 0.00 -7.61
C VAL A 36 2.23 -1.24 -8.45
N ILE A 37 2.15 -1.12 -9.78
CA ILE A 37 1.99 -2.27 -10.69
C ILE A 37 3.23 -3.18 -10.63
N LEU A 38 4.42 -2.58 -10.69
CA LEU A 38 5.69 -3.30 -10.69
C LEU A 38 5.94 -4.05 -9.37
N SER A 39 5.55 -3.47 -8.23
CA SER A 39 5.77 -4.05 -6.89
C SER A 39 4.87 -5.24 -6.55
N ALA A 40 3.91 -5.59 -7.41
CA ALA A 40 3.14 -6.82 -7.22
C ALA A 40 4.06 -8.04 -7.16
N GLN A 41 4.14 -8.68 -5.98
CA GLN A 41 5.02 -9.81 -5.66
C GLN A 41 6.52 -9.51 -5.73
N ASP A 42 6.91 -8.26 -5.49
CA ASP A 42 8.30 -7.82 -5.42
C ASP A 42 8.52 -6.91 -4.21
N SER A 43 9.77 -6.69 -3.82
CA SER A 43 10.09 -5.79 -2.71
C SER A 43 10.14 -4.33 -3.17
N ASP A 44 9.68 -3.41 -2.32
CA ASP A 44 9.74 -1.96 -2.59
C ASP A 44 11.17 -1.52 -2.94
N ALA A 45 12.18 -2.03 -2.22
CA ALA A 45 13.59 -1.71 -2.45
C ALA A 45 14.10 -2.16 -3.82
N ASN A 46 13.73 -3.36 -4.28
CA ASN A 46 14.11 -3.84 -5.60
C ASN A 46 13.47 -3.00 -6.71
N ILE A 47 12.18 -2.66 -6.57
CA ILE A 47 11.48 -1.81 -7.54
C ILE A 47 12.07 -0.39 -7.59
N ASN A 48 12.40 0.20 -6.44
CA ASN A 48 13.06 1.50 -6.38
C ASN A 48 14.35 1.50 -7.21
N ASN A 49 15.18 0.45 -7.09
CA ASN A 49 16.44 0.35 -7.84
C ASN A 49 16.22 0.12 -9.34
N ILE A 50 15.30 -0.78 -9.72
CA ILE A 50 15.06 -1.14 -11.13
C ILE A 50 14.48 0.04 -11.93
N THR A 51 13.66 0.87 -11.29
CA THR A 51 12.90 1.92 -11.98
C THR A 51 13.68 3.21 -12.24
N ILE A 52 14.88 3.38 -11.67
CA ILE A 52 15.75 4.55 -11.89
C ILE A 52 15.99 4.80 -13.39
N PRO A 53 16.65 3.89 -14.15
CA PRO A 53 16.91 4.11 -15.57
C PRO A 53 15.63 4.17 -16.40
N PHE A 54 14.56 3.50 -15.96
CA PHE A 54 13.26 3.55 -16.62
C PHE A 54 12.68 4.96 -16.57
N PHE A 55 12.63 5.60 -15.40
CA PHE A 55 12.06 6.95 -15.27
C PHE A 55 12.97 8.06 -15.79
N GLU A 56 14.28 7.82 -15.90
CA GLU A 56 15.20 8.69 -16.64
C GLU A 56 14.88 8.69 -18.14
N LYS A 57 14.67 7.50 -18.73
CA LYS A 57 14.27 7.37 -20.14
C LYS A 57 12.85 7.88 -20.40
N TYR A 58 11.95 7.68 -19.45
CA TYR A 58 10.52 7.94 -19.57
C TYR A 58 10.01 8.93 -18.49
N PRO A 59 10.24 10.25 -18.67
CA PRO A 59 10.00 11.28 -17.64
C PRO A 59 8.50 11.66 -17.44
N ASN A 60 7.60 11.10 -18.24
CA ASN A 60 6.14 11.30 -18.17
C ASN A 60 5.38 10.19 -18.92
N LEU A 61 4.06 10.11 -18.73
CA LEU A 61 3.20 9.13 -19.43
C LEU A 61 3.23 9.29 -20.96
N GLU A 62 3.35 10.51 -21.48
CA GLU A 62 3.41 10.77 -22.92
C GLU A 62 4.60 10.06 -23.57
N SER A 63 5.78 10.15 -22.97
CA SER A 63 7.00 9.48 -23.46
C SER A 63 6.86 7.96 -23.50
N ILE A 64 6.15 7.35 -22.53
CA ILE A 64 5.84 5.92 -22.53
C ILE A 64 4.82 5.60 -23.63
N SER A 65 3.79 6.44 -23.74
CA SER A 65 2.70 6.25 -24.71
C SER A 65 3.18 6.39 -26.17
N ASN A 66 4.25 7.13 -26.42
CA ASN A 66 4.85 7.30 -27.75
C ASN A 66 5.96 6.28 -28.06
N SER A 67 6.24 5.36 -27.13
CA SER A 67 7.22 4.28 -27.28
C SER A 67 6.55 2.97 -27.76
N SER A 68 7.30 1.86 -27.76
CA SER A 68 6.77 0.51 -27.98
C SER A 68 7.06 -0.43 -26.80
N ILE A 69 6.39 -1.58 -26.76
CA ILE A 69 6.63 -2.61 -25.74
C ILE A 69 8.08 -3.12 -25.81
N GLU A 70 8.62 -3.26 -27.02
CA GLU A 70 9.99 -3.71 -27.30
C GLU A 70 11.03 -2.73 -26.78
N GLU A 71 10.73 -1.43 -26.81
CA GLU A 71 11.60 -0.39 -26.25
C GLU A 71 11.53 -0.31 -24.73
N ILE A 72 10.35 -0.55 -24.14
CA ILE A 72 10.13 -0.49 -22.68
C ILE A 72 10.68 -1.74 -21.97
N ALA A 73 10.45 -2.92 -22.54
CA ALA A 73 10.72 -4.20 -21.90
C ALA A 73 12.15 -4.36 -21.36
N PRO A 74 13.23 -3.92 -22.06
CA PRO A 74 14.60 -4.03 -21.58
C PRO A 74 14.83 -3.43 -20.18
N TYR A 75 14.14 -2.33 -19.85
CA TYR A 75 14.27 -1.66 -18.55
C TYR A 75 13.64 -2.44 -17.39
N LEU A 76 12.70 -3.34 -17.68
CA LEU A 76 11.88 -4.02 -16.68
C LEU A 76 12.19 -5.51 -16.55
N THR A 77 13.18 -6.04 -17.29
CA THR A 77 13.52 -7.47 -17.33
C THR A 77 13.79 -8.11 -15.97
N LYS A 78 14.24 -7.32 -14.98
CA LYS A 78 14.50 -7.78 -13.60
C LYS A 78 13.25 -7.82 -12.71
N VAL A 79 12.10 -7.35 -13.21
CA VAL A 79 10.83 -7.39 -12.48
C VAL A 79 10.15 -8.74 -12.69
N LYS A 80 9.62 -9.34 -11.61
CA LYS A 80 8.83 -10.57 -11.74
C LYS A 80 7.61 -10.34 -12.63
N ASN A 81 7.41 -11.24 -13.59
CA ASN A 81 6.34 -11.15 -14.60
C ASN A 81 6.39 -9.86 -15.43
N TYR A 82 7.60 -9.39 -15.77
CA TYR A 82 7.76 -8.17 -16.54
C TYR A 82 7.03 -8.16 -17.89
N PRO A 83 6.88 -9.24 -18.69
CA PRO A 83 6.24 -9.13 -20.00
C PRO A 83 4.80 -8.63 -19.88
N THR A 84 4.03 -9.25 -18.98
CA THR A 84 2.66 -8.84 -18.68
C THR A 84 2.59 -7.43 -18.09
N LYS A 85 3.45 -7.10 -17.12
CA LYS A 85 3.47 -5.78 -16.49
C LYS A 85 3.86 -4.67 -17.48
N THR A 86 4.79 -4.93 -18.39
CA THR A 86 5.17 -4.01 -19.47
C THR A 86 3.97 -3.72 -20.37
N THR A 87 3.23 -4.75 -20.80
CA THR A 87 1.99 -4.55 -21.57
C THR A 87 0.98 -3.68 -20.81
N TRP A 88 0.75 -3.95 -19.53
CA TRP A 88 -0.17 -3.16 -18.72
C TRP A 88 0.27 -1.70 -18.58
N ILE A 89 1.55 -1.45 -18.34
CA ILE A 89 2.11 -0.09 -18.22
C ILE A 89 1.97 0.67 -19.54
N TYR A 90 2.26 0.01 -20.67
CA TYR A 90 2.12 0.61 -21.98
C TYR A 90 0.65 0.94 -22.31
N GLU A 91 -0.27 0.01 -22.10
CA GLU A 91 -1.72 0.22 -22.29
C GLU A 91 -2.24 1.36 -21.40
N LEU A 92 -1.82 1.39 -20.13
CA LEU A 92 -2.16 2.44 -19.18
C LEU A 92 -1.62 3.80 -19.63
N ALA A 93 -0.39 3.86 -20.11
CA ALA A 93 0.19 5.10 -20.61
C ALA A 93 -0.53 5.62 -21.86
N LYS A 94 -0.89 4.73 -22.79
CA LYS A 94 -1.71 5.07 -23.97
C LYS A 94 -3.09 5.62 -23.59
N LEU A 95 -3.72 5.03 -22.58
CA LEU A 95 -5.04 5.44 -22.10
C LEU A 95 -4.98 6.81 -21.40
N LEU A 96 -4.03 7.00 -20.49
CA LEU A 96 -3.97 8.18 -19.62
C LEU A 96 -3.28 9.37 -20.29
N LYS A 97 -2.18 9.15 -21.01
CA LYS A 97 -1.31 10.16 -21.67
C LYS A 97 -0.66 11.20 -20.75
N THR A 98 -1.34 11.66 -19.70
CA THR A 98 -0.89 12.68 -18.75
C THR A 98 -1.33 12.33 -17.33
N ASP A 99 -0.62 12.84 -16.32
CA ASP A 99 -0.92 12.60 -14.90
C ASP A 99 -2.31 13.14 -14.50
N ASN A 100 -2.81 14.18 -15.18
CA ASN A 100 -4.13 14.78 -14.90
C ASN A 100 -5.30 13.83 -15.17
N ASN A 101 -5.08 12.78 -15.98
CA ASN A 101 -6.10 11.79 -16.29
C ASN A 101 -6.06 10.59 -15.33
N ILE A 102 -5.11 10.54 -14.38
CA ILE A 102 -5.05 9.48 -13.38
C ILE A 102 -6.29 9.59 -12.47
N PRO A 103 -7.13 8.55 -12.38
CA PRO A 103 -8.32 8.58 -11.55
C PRO A 103 -8.02 8.81 -10.07
N THR A 104 -8.93 9.54 -9.42
CA THR A 104 -8.83 9.90 -8.00
C THR A 104 -9.85 9.18 -7.13
N ASN A 105 -10.44 8.09 -7.63
CA ASN A 105 -11.39 7.26 -6.89
C ASN A 105 -11.08 5.77 -7.04
N LEU A 106 -11.51 4.99 -6.04
CA LEU A 106 -11.20 3.57 -5.95
C LEU A 106 -11.79 2.78 -7.12
N LYS A 107 -13.06 3.07 -7.45
CA LYS A 107 -13.83 2.33 -8.46
C LYS A 107 -13.17 2.36 -9.84
N GLU A 108 -12.59 3.49 -10.22
CA GLU A 108 -11.89 3.63 -11.50
C GLU A 108 -10.49 3.03 -11.45
N LEU A 109 -9.74 3.26 -10.36
CA LEU A 109 -8.38 2.74 -10.22
C LEU A 109 -8.32 1.21 -10.33
N ILE A 110 -9.28 0.49 -9.74
CA ILE A 110 -9.32 -0.98 -9.78
C ILE A 110 -9.66 -1.55 -11.17
N ASN A 111 -10.07 -0.73 -12.12
CA ASN A 111 -10.31 -1.18 -13.51
C ASN A 111 -9.00 -1.32 -14.29
N PHE A 112 -7.89 -0.78 -13.79
CA PHE A 112 -6.58 -0.94 -14.42
C PHE A 112 -5.98 -2.30 -14.10
N LYS A 113 -5.46 -2.98 -15.14
CA LYS A 113 -4.77 -4.26 -14.99
C LYS A 113 -3.57 -4.09 -14.05
N GLY A 114 -3.44 -5.00 -13.09
CA GLY A 114 -2.39 -4.94 -12.06
C GLY A 114 -2.70 -4.06 -10.86
N ILE A 115 -3.84 -3.36 -10.82
CA ILE A 115 -4.26 -2.54 -9.69
C ILE A 115 -5.47 -3.18 -9.00
N GLY A 116 -5.21 -3.80 -7.85
CA GLY A 116 -6.25 -4.25 -6.93
C GLY A 116 -6.60 -3.20 -5.88
N ARG A 117 -7.55 -3.51 -4.98
CA ARG A 117 -8.00 -2.60 -3.90
C ARG A 117 -6.86 -2.05 -3.04
N LYS A 118 -5.94 -2.91 -2.57
CA LYS A 118 -4.75 -2.49 -1.81
C LYS A 118 -3.94 -1.45 -2.57
N SER A 119 -3.65 -1.72 -3.84
CA SER A 119 -2.88 -0.83 -4.71
C SER A 119 -3.59 0.50 -4.92
N ALA A 120 -4.89 0.47 -5.18
CA ALA A 120 -5.69 1.67 -5.35
C ALA A 120 -5.76 2.52 -4.07
N ASN A 121 -5.95 1.90 -2.88
CA ASN A 121 -5.90 2.61 -1.61
C ASN A 121 -4.52 3.25 -1.33
N VAL A 122 -3.41 2.60 -1.73
CA VAL A 122 -2.07 3.22 -1.68
C VAL A 122 -2.04 4.46 -2.57
N ILE A 123 -2.51 4.36 -3.81
CA ILE A 123 -2.53 5.49 -4.75
C ILE A 123 -3.35 6.65 -4.19
N LEU A 124 -4.57 6.39 -3.69
CA LEU A 124 -5.43 7.42 -3.09
C LEU A 124 -4.76 8.12 -1.91
N ARG A 125 -4.16 7.36 -0.98
CA ARG A 125 -3.46 7.94 0.18
C ARG A 125 -2.31 8.83 -0.26
N GLU A 126 -1.41 8.30 -1.09
CA GLU A 126 -0.18 8.98 -1.50
C GLU A 126 -0.45 10.21 -2.40
N THR A 127 -1.64 10.29 -3.00
CA THR A 127 -2.10 11.44 -3.80
C THR A 127 -3.08 12.34 -3.05
N ASN A 128 -3.19 12.18 -1.72
CA ASN A 128 -4.04 12.97 -0.83
C ASN A 128 -5.53 12.99 -1.22
N GLN A 129 -6.03 11.90 -1.78
CA GLN A 129 -7.44 11.72 -2.07
C GLN A 129 -8.19 11.20 -0.85
N LYS A 130 -9.52 11.32 -0.85
CA LYS A 130 -10.36 10.79 0.22
C LYS A 130 -10.16 9.28 0.32
N ALA A 131 -10.07 8.78 1.57
CA ALA A 131 -10.03 7.35 1.79
C ALA A 131 -11.36 6.72 1.38
N GLU A 132 -11.29 5.68 0.56
CA GLU A 132 -12.42 4.80 0.21
C GLU A 132 -12.24 3.37 0.76
N GLY A 133 -11.14 3.16 1.48
CA GLY A 133 -10.75 1.89 2.05
C GLY A 133 -9.48 2.01 2.87
N ILE A 134 -9.12 0.92 3.54
CA ILE A 134 -7.91 0.82 4.36
C ILE A 134 -6.88 0.01 3.57
N ILE A 135 -5.63 0.47 3.55
CA ILE A 135 -4.54 -0.27 2.94
C ILE A 135 -4.31 -1.54 3.76
N VAL A 136 -4.46 -2.72 3.13
CA VAL A 136 -4.22 -4.01 3.76
C VAL A 136 -3.18 -4.80 2.97
N ASP A 137 -1.95 -4.79 3.47
CA ASP A 137 -0.85 -5.63 2.96
C ASP A 137 -0.60 -6.83 3.89
N LEU A 138 0.45 -7.60 3.59
CA LEU A 138 0.84 -8.77 4.40
C LEU A 138 1.18 -8.42 5.86
N HIS A 139 1.60 -7.19 6.13
CA HIS A 139 1.91 -6.74 7.48
C HIS A 139 0.61 -6.47 8.22
N VAL A 140 -0.34 -5.79 7.58
CA VAL A 140 -1.68 -5.51 8.14
C VAL A 140 -2.45 -6.80 8.40
N ILE A 141 -2.41 -7.76 7.46
CA ILE A 141 -3.00 -9.10 7.61
C ILE A 141 -2.52 -9.80 8.89
N ARG A 142 -1.26 -9.58 9.29
CA ARG A 142 -0.70 -10.11 10.54
C ARG A 142 -1.02 -9.24 11.76
N VAL A 143 -0.92 -7.92 11.62
CA VAL A 143 -1.00 -6.96 12.74
C VAL A 143 -2.42 -6.80 13.26
N ALA A 144 -3.40 -6.62 12.38
CA ALA A 144 -4.80 -6.41 12.76
C ALA A 144 -5.35 -7.51 13.71
N PRO A 145 -5.18 -8.82 13.41
CA PRO A 145 -5.65 -9.86 14.31
C PRO A 145 -4.84 -9.98 15.61
N ARG A 146 -3.56 -9.60 15.62
CA ARG A 146 -2.76 -9.57 16.86
C ARG A 146 -3.24 -8.49 17.82
N ILE A 147 -3.62 -7.32 17.30
CA ILE A 147 -4.20 -6.25 18.12
C ILE A 147 -5.56 -6.70 18.69
N GLY A 148 -6.35 -7.42 17.89
CA GLY A 148 -7.70 -7.87 18.25
C GLY A 148 -8.80 -7.20 17.43
N LEU A 149 -8.45 -6.48 16.37
CA LEU A 149 -9.40 -5.75 15.52
C LEU A 149 -10.19 -6.66 14.57
N THR A 150 -9.62 -7.80 14.20
CA THR A 150 -10.24 -8.76 13.27
C THR A 150 -9.89 -10.19 13.68
N PRO A 151 -10.70 -11.21 13.30
CA PRO A 151 -10.21 -12.57 13.22
C PRO A 151 -9.07 -12.71 12.21
N LYS A 152 -8.33 -13.82 12.27
CA LYS A 152 -7.27 -14.13 11.31
C LYS A 152 -7.89 -14.55 9.96
N TYR A 153 -7.50 -13.85 8.89
CA TYR A 153 -7.81 -14.20 7.51
C TYR A 153 -6.60 -13.93 6.61
N GLU A 154 -6.49 -14.65 5.50
CA GLU A 154 -5.46 -14.41 4.48
C GLU A 154 -5.92 -13.43 3.40
N ASP A 155 -7.24 -13.27 3.24
CA ASP A 155 -7.82 -12.34 2.29
C ASP A 155 -7.78 -10.90 2.81
N GLY A 156 -6.92 -10.08 2.19
CA GLY A 156 -6.78 -8.66 2.51
C GLY A 156 -8.06 -7.84 2.29
N ASN A 157 -8.89 -8.19 1.31
CA ASN A 157 -10.17 -7.49 1.08
C ASN A 157 -11.17 -7.77 2.20
N LYS A 158 -11.11 -8.99 2.77
CA LYS A 158 -11.94 -9.35 3.93
C LYS A 158 -11.48 -8.61 5.17
N ILE A 159 -10.17 -8.56 5.43
CA ILE A 159 -9.60 -7.79 6.54
C ILE A 159 -9.93 -6.29 6.39
N GLU A 160 -9.81 -5.73 5.19
CA GLU A 160 -10.16 -4.33 4.91
C GLU A 160 -11.60 -4.01 5.32
N LYS A 161 -12.56 -4.82 4.87
CA LYS A 161 -13.99 -4.63 5.20
C LYS A 161 -14.25 -4.70 6.70
N LEU A 162 -13.62 -5.64 7.40
CA LEU A 162 -13.75 -5.76 8.85
C LEU A 162 -13.16 -4.54 9.57
N LEU A 163 -11.98 -4.08 9.16
CA LEU A 163 -11.38 -2.87 9.72
C LEU A 163 -12.26 -1.64 9.47
N MET A 164 -12.84 -1.48 8.28
CA MET A 164 -13.77 -0.38 7.98
C MET A 164 -15.04 -0.42 8.84
N GLN A 165 -15.48 -1.60 9.28
CA GLN A 165 -16.63 -1.73 10.19
C GLN A 165 -16.27 -1.41 11.65
N GLN A 166 -15.03 -1.67 12.04
CA GLN A 166 -14.55 -1.51 13.43
C GLN A 166 -13.95 -0.14 13.70
N LEU A 167 -13.39 0.52 12.68
CA LEU A 167 -12.61 1.73 12.83
C LEU A 167 -13.36 2.95 12.27
N PRO A 168 -13.28 4.11 12.96
CA PRO A 168 -13.91 5.33 12.50
C PRO A 168 -13.26 5.84 11.20
N TYR A 169 -14.06 6.45 10.33
CA TYR A 169 -13.67 6.86 8.97
C TYR A 169 -12.44 7.79 8.95
N GLU A 170 -12.32 8.66 9.96
CA GLU A 170 -11.31 9.70 10.08
C GLU A 170 -9.87 9.18 10.12
N ILE A 171 -9.67 7.91 10.48
CA ILE A 171 -8.35 7.31 10.57
C ILE A 171 -8.01 6.38 9.40
N TRP A 172 -8.95 6.13 8.48
CA TRP A 172 -8.77 5.13 7.42
C TRP A 172 -7.56 5.39 6.51
N SER A 173 -7.28 6.66 6.19
CA SER A 173 -6.17 7.06 5.32
C SER A 173 -4.79 6.74 5.93
N GLU A 174 -4.67 6.77 7.25
CA GLU A 174 -3.37 6.60 7.94
C GLU A 174 -3.21 5.22 8.55
N ILE A 175 -4.29 4.63 9.10
CA ILE A 175 -4.17 3.47 9.97
C ILE A 175 -3.61 2.23 9.24
N GLY A 176 -3.95 2.03 7.97
CA GLY A 176 -3.41 0.94 7.17
C GLY A 176 -1.89 1.02 7.00
N MET A 177 -1.37 2.22 6.70
CA MET A 177 0.08 2.43 6.61
C MET A 177 0.76 2.38 7.97
N ALA A 178 0.12 2.90 9.02
CA ALA A 178 0.64 2.79 10.39
C ALA A 178 0.78 1.33 10.83
N PHE A 179 -0.21 0.47 10.53
CA PHE A 179 -0.11 -0.98 10.72
C PHE A 179 0.97 -1.63 9.85
N SER A 180 1.13 -1.20 8.60
CA SER A 180 2.21 -1.69 7.73
C SER A 180 3.59 -1.40 8.35
N PHE A 181 3.85 -0.16 8.74
CA PHE A 181 5.10 0.22 9.42
C PHE A 181 5.29 -0.50 10.75
N LEU A 182 4.24 -0.58 11.57
CA LEU A 182 4.29 -1.35 12.82
C LEU A 182 4.71 -2.79 12.56
N GLY A 183 4.12 -3.45 11.56
CA GLY A 183 4.44 -4.82 11.20
C GLY A 183 5.86 -4.99 10.64
N ARG A 184 6.41 -3.99 9.94
CA ARG A 184 7.79 -4.01 9.45
C ARG A 184 8.80 -3.85 10.59
N GLU A 185 8.54 -2.93 11.51
CA GLU A 185 9.54 -2.47 12.47
C GLU A 185 9.47 -3.19 13.82
N ILE A 186 8.25 -3.39 14.34
CA ILE A 186 8.00 -3.81 15.73
C ILE A 186 7.26 -5.16 15.78
N CYS A 187 6.08 -5.25 15.17
CA CYS A 187 5.21 -6.43 15.20
C CYS A 187 5.64 -7.45 14.12
N ARG A 188 6.89 -7.88 14.21
CA ARG A 188 7.54 -8.81 13.28
C ARG A 188 6.92 -10.22 13.35
N PRO A 189 7.05 -11.06 12.30
CA PRO A 189 6.51 -12.42 12.30
C PRO A 189 6.97 -13.24 13.51
N THR A 190 8.28 -13.18 13.80
CA THR A 190 8.94 -13.80 14.94
C THR A 190 9.50 -12.73 15.88
N ASN A 191 9.54 -13.02 17.18
CA ASN A 191 10.07 -12.16 18.24
C ASN A 191 9.63 -10.69 18.11
N PRO A 192 8.31 -10.39 18.09
CA PRO A 192 7.83 -9.01 18.03
C PRO A 192 8.34 -8.21 19.22
N LYS A 193 8.72 -6.96 18.99
CA LYS A 193 9.31 -6.07 20.00
C LYS A 193 8.22 -5.39 20.84
N CYS A 194 7.37 -6.17 21.50
CA CYS A 194 6.14 -5.68 22.12
C CYS A 194 6.35 -4.59 23.18
N ASP A 195 7.47 -4.63 23.91
CA ASP A 195 7.81 -3.62 24.94
C ASP A 195 8.03 -2.23 24.33
N TYR A 196 8.35 -2.15 23.03
CA TYR A 196 8.55 -0.91 22.28
C TYR A 196 7.32 -0.52 21.44
N CYS A 197 6.23 -1.28 21.52
CA CYS A 197 5.02 -1.03 20.75
C CYS A 197 4.18 0.06 21.43
N PRO A 198 3.84 1.16 20.73
CA PRO A 198 3.14 2.31 21.33
C PRO A 198 1.69 2.00 21.77
N ILE A 199 1.16 0.84 21.38
CA ILE A 199 -0.21 0.40 21.66
C ILE A 199 -0.25 -0.97 22.33
N ASN A 200 0.84 -1.40 22.98
CA ASN A 200 0.93 -2.73 23.59
C ASN A 200 -0.16 -2.99 24.65
N ILE A 201 -0.53 -1.97 25.44
CA ILE A 201 -1.59 -2.05 26.46
C ILE A 201 -2.98 -2.33 25.86
N HIS A 202 -3.18 -2.05 24.57
CA HIS A 202 -4.42 -2.31 23.84
C HIS A 202 -4.33 -3.55 22.93
N CYS A 203 -3.22 -4.30 22.98
CA CYS A 203 -2.96 -5.41 22.07
C CYS A 203 -3.26 -6.77 22.72
N ASN A 204 -4.20 -7.53 22.16
CA ASN A 204 -4.56 -8.86 22.68
C ASN A 204 -3.39 -9.85 22.64
N TYR A 205 -2.56 -9.82 21.60
CA TYR A 205 -1.37 -10.67 21.50
C TYR A 205 -0.39 -10.44 22.66
N PHE A 206 -0.16 -9.17 23.05
CA PHE A 206 0.75 -8.85 24.15
C PHE A 206 0.17 -9.30 25.50
N LYS A 207 -1.11 -9.02 25.75
CA LYS A 207 -1.81 -9.44 26.97
C LYS A 207 -1.76 -10.96 27.17
N ASN A 208 -1.93 -11.74 26.11
CA ASN A 208 -1.92 -13.20 26.18
C ASN A 208 -0.52 -13.81 26.22
N SER A 209 0.53 -13.07 25.83
CA SER A 209 1.91 -13.57 25.87
C SER A 209 2.60 -13.32 27.22
N ASN A 210 2.03 -12.44 28.05
CA ASN A 210 2.54 -12.06 29.37
C ASN A 210 1.66 -12.58 30.53
N GLN A 211 0.78 -13.55 30.23
CA GLN A 211 0.09 -14.39 31.21
C GLN A 211 0.82 -15.73 31.30
#